data_AF-A0A820P6K4-F1
#
_entry.id   AF-A0A820P6K4-F1
#
_cell.length_a   1.000
_cell.length_b   1.000
_cell.length_c   1.000
_cell.angle_alpha   90.00
_cell.angle_beta   90.00
_cell.angle_gamma   90.00
#
_symmetry.space_group_name_H-M   'P 1'
#
loop_
_entity.id
_entity.type
_entity.pdbx_description
1 polymer ?
#
loop_
_entity_poly.entity_id
_entity_poly.type
_entity_poly.pdbx_seq_one_letter_code
_entity_poly.pdbx_strand_id
1 'polypeptide(L)'
;WESLEQEMRVIIVPLHVATKTLMNTLDTDTETLNAYLTVQKMAETNEEEKRFKQITENRCLQRYLDVSLEIMRQIDDLWEYLQRLAPLFNINTKADFLVGIKCLETAAYGTCKRIEIFSSSLIEITD
;
A
#
# COMPACT_ATOMS: atom_id res chain seq x y z
N TRP A 1 8.98 6.36 -32.79
CA TRP A 1 8.51 7.00 -31.54
C TRP A 1 7.27 7.85 -31.79
N GLU A 2 7.24 8.70 -32.82
CA GLU A 2 6.06 9.52 -33.18
C GLU A 2 4.78 8.68 -33.37
N SER A 3 4.88 7.52 -34.04
CA SER A 3 3.75 6.60 -34.22
C SER A 3 3.19 5.98 -32.92
N LEU A 4 3.95 6.06 -31.81
CA LEU A 4 3.56 5.51 -30.50
C LEU A 4 3.13 6.61 -29.52
N GLU A 5 3.23 7.89 -29.91
CA GLU A 5 3.04 9.02 -28.99
C GLU A 5 1.66 8.98 -28.33
N GLN A 6 0.61 8.78 -29.12
CA GLN A 6 -0.77 8.76 -28.61
C GLN A 6 -0.97 7.66 -27.57
N GLU A 7 -0.45 6.46 -27.83
CA GLU A 7 -0.58 5.33 -26.91
C GLU A 7 0.25 5.52 -25.65
N MET A 8 1.48 6.05 -25.79
CA MET A 8 2.33 6.39 -24.65
C MET A 8 1.69 7.44 -23.74
N ARG A 9 0.97 8.44 -24.29
CA ARG A 9 0.24 9.43 -23.46
C ARG A 9 -0.87 8.78 -22.64
N VAL A 10 -1.59 7.82 -23.21
CA VAL A 10 -2.66 7.08 -22.51
C VAL A 10 -2.08 6.23 -21.38
N ILE A 11 -0.89 5.66 -21.54
CA ILE A 11 -0.26 4.76 -20.55
C ILE A 11 0.52 5.53 -19.48
N ILE A 12 1.29 6.56 -19.87
CA ILE A 12 2.18 7.31 -18.94
C ILE A 12 1.35 8.06 -17.89
N VAL A 13 0.22 8.66 -18.27
CA VAL A 13 -0.56 9.50 -17.35
C VAL A 13 -1.05 8.72 -16.14
N PRO A 14 -1.73 7.56 -16.27
CA PRO A 14 -2.11 6.72 -15.15
C PRO A 14 -0.93 6.28 -14.28
N LEU A 15 0.19 5.83 -14.89
CA LEU A 15 1.37 5.41 -14.14
C LEU A 15 1.96 6.57 -13.30
N HIS A 16 2.03 7.77 -13.87
CA HIS A 16 2.52 8.96 -13.17
C HIS A 16 1.59 9.39 -12.03
N VAL A 17 0.27 9.37 -12.26
CA VAL A 17 -0.73 9.68 -11.22
C VAL A 17 -0.63 8.66 -10.09
N ALA A 18 -0.60 7.37 -10.42
CA ALA A 18 -0.50 6.29 -9.44
C ALA A 18 0.76 6.40 -8.58
N THR A 19 1.88 6.86 -9.14
CA THR A 19 3.11 7.08 -8.36
C THR A 19 2.87 8.09 -7.23
N LYS A 20 2.20 9.21 -7.52
CA LYS A 20 1.87 10.23 -6.52
C LYS A 20 0.85 9.74 -5.50
N THR A 21 -0.18 9.04 -5.97
CA THR A 21 -1.20 8.46 -5.10
C THR A 21 -0.56 7.46 -4.13
N LEU A 22 0.28 6.56 -4.64
CA LEU A 22 0.95 5.54 -3.84
C LEU A 22 1.90 6.15 -2.80
N MET A 23 2.62 7.22 -3.14
CA MET A 23 3.45 7.96 -2.17
C MET A 23 2.61 8.47 -0.99
N ASN A 24 1.46 9.11 -1.26
CA ASN A 24 0.57 9.59 -0.20
C ASN A 24 -0.02 8.44 0.64
N THR A 25 -0.37 7.32 0.00
CA THR A 25 -0.89 6.14 0.71
C THR A 25 0.19 5.50 1.59
N LEU A 26 1.46 5.49 1.17
CA LEU A 26 2.59 5.01 1.97
C LEU A 26 2.87 5.90 3.19
N ASP A 27 2.73 7.22 3.05
CA ASP A 27 2.81 8.13 4.21
C ASP A 27 1.69 7.81 5.21
N THR A 28 0.47 7.62 4.71
CA THR A 28 -0.69 7.22 5.54
C THR A 28 -0.49 5.85 6.21
N ASP A 29 0.11 4.87 5.52
CA ASP A 29 0.46 3.55 6.07
C ASP A 29 1.41 3.69 7.27
N THR A 30 2.41 4.57 7.12
CA THR A 30 3.39 4.86 8.18
C THR A 30 2.72 5.55 9.37
N GLU A 31 1.86 6.55 9.13
CA GLU A 31 1.12 7.27 10.17
C GLU A 31 0.19 6.34 10.96
N THR A 32 -0.56 5.48 10.26
CA THR A 32 -1.52 4.57 10.89
C THR A 32 -0.82 3.46 11.69
N LEU A 33 0.31 2.95 11.20
CA LEU A 33 1.16 2.04 11.97
C LEU A 33 1.72 2.73 13.23
N ASN A 34 2.21 3.96 13.10
CA ASN A 34 2.73 4.72 14.24
C ASN A 34 1.65 5.00 15.29
N ALA A 35 0.41 5.27 14.86
CA ALA A 35 -0.72 5.41 15.77
C ALA A 35 -0.97 4.11 16.55
N TYR A 36 -1.03 2.97 15.87
CA TYR A 36 -1.16 1.65 16.51
C TYR A 36 -0.05 1.40 17.53
N LEU A 37 1.22 1.62 17.13
CA LEU A 37 2.39 1.43 18.01
C LEU A 37 2.44 2.40 19.19
N THR A 38 1.83 3.59 19.05
CA THR A 38 1.73 4.56 20.15
C THR A 38 0.72 4.10 21.19
N VAL A 39 -0.44 3.60 20.74
CA VAL A 39 -1.47 3.07 21.65
C VAL A 39 -0.96 1.83 22.39
N GLN A 40 -0.22 0.94 21.72
CA GLN A 40 0.41 -0.21 22.36
C GLN A 40 1.31 0.14 23.55
N LYS A 41 1.95 1.31 23.51
CA LYS A 41 2.86 1.78 24.56
C LYS A 41 2.15 2.51 25.70
N MET A 42 0.84 2.75 25.60
CA MET A 42 0.09 3.40 26.67
C MET A 42 0.08 2.53 27.92
N ALA A 43 0.39 3.14 29.06
CA ALA A 43 0.24 2.51 30.37
C ALA A 43 -1.25 2.38 30.71
N GLU A 44 -1.59 1.33 31.44
CA GLU A 44 -2.95 1.04 31.88
C GLU A 44 -2.91 0.65 33.34
N THR A 45 -3.67 1.38 34.16
CA THR A 45 -3.65 1.28 35.63
C THR A 45 -4.97 0.79 36.20
N ASN A 46 -6.05 0.86 35.42
CA ASN A 46 -7.39 0.40 35.79
C ASN A 46 -8.12 -0.28 34.61
N GLU A 47 -9.24 -0.95 34.89
CA GLU A 47 -9.99 -1.72 33.89
C GLU A 47 -10.63 -0.85 32.80
N GLU A 48 -11.00 0.40 33.10
CA GLU A 48 -11.55 1.32 32.09
C GLU A 48 -10.47 1.71 31.07
N GLU A 49 -9.25 2.00 31.54
CA GLU A 49 -8.09 2.28 30.69
C GLU A 49 -7.71 1.08 29.82
N LYS A 50 -7.76 -0.14 30.37
CA LYS A 50 -7.52 -1.38 29.60
C LYS A 50 -8.53 -1.53 28.46
N ARG A 51 -9.82 -1.37 28.77
CA ARG A 51 -10.89 -1.47 27.75
C ARG A 51 -10.74 -0.39 26.69
N PHE A 52 -10.45 0.85 27.10
CA PHE A 52 -10.24 1.97 26.18
C PHE A 52 -9.04 1.72 25.27
N LYS A 53 -7.91 1.27 25.83
CA LYS A 53 -6.70 0.93 25.07
C LYS A 53 -7.00 -0.16 24.05
N GLN A 54 -7.60 -1.28 24.47
CA GLN A 54 -7.93 -2.39 23.57
C GLN A 54 -8.82 -1.95 22.40
N ILE A 55 -9.86 -1.14 22.66
CA ILE A 55 -10.73 -0.61 21.60
C ILE A 55 -9.94 0.29 20.64
N THR A 56 -9.07 1.14 21.18
CA THR A 56 -8.29 2.10 20.40
C THR A 56 -7.22 1.38 19.56
N GLU A 57 -6.52 0.39 20.13
CA GLU A 57 -5.55 -0.44 19.41
C GLU A 57 -6.20 -1.13 18.21
N ASN A 58 -7.35 -1.77 18.43
CA ASN A 58 -8.03 -2.49 17.37
C ASN A 58 -8.51 -1.55 16.24
N ARG A 59 -8.99 -0.35 16.58
CA ARG A 59 -9.36 0.67 15.59
C ARG A 59 -8.17 1.16 14.79
N CYS A 60 -7.04 1.42 15.46
CA CYS A 60 -5.80 1.81 14.78
C CYS A 60 -5.29 0.69 13.86
N LEU A 61 -5.33 -0.56 14.32
CA LEU A 61 -4.91 -1.72 13.56
C LEU A 61 -5.81 -1.96 12.33
N GLN A 62 -7.13 -1.86 12.51
CA GLN A 62 -8.08 -1.94 11.39
C GLN A 62 -7.79 -0.87 10.35
N ARG A 63 -7.57 0.39 10.80
CA ARG A 63 -7.25 1.49 9.89
C ARG A 63 -5.93 1.25 9.15
N TYR A 64 -4.91 0.72 9.82
CA TYR A 64 -3.64 0.35 9.20
C TYR A 64 -3.83 -0.71 8.12
N LEU A 65 -4.58 -1.78 8.41
CA LEU A 65 -4.89 -2.85 7.46
C LEU A 65 -5.69 -2.34 6.25
N ASP A 66 -6.65 -1.43 6.45
CA ASP A 66 -7.41 -0.80 5.36
C ASP A 66 -6.49 -0.06 4.38
N VAL A 67 -5.50 0.67 4.91
CA VAL A 67 -4.52 1.41 4.10
C VAL A 67 -3.57 0.46 3.38
N SER A 68 -3.11 -0.60 4.05
CA SER A 68 -2.32 -1.66 3.40
C SER A 68 -3.08 -2.36 2.26
N LEU A 69 -4.38 -2.63 2.43
CA LEU A 69 -5.22 -3.18 1.36
C LEU A 69 -5.37 -2.20 0.20
N GLU A 70 -5.49 -0.90 0.49
CA GLU A 70 -5.53 0.14 -0.53
C GLU A 70 -4.23 0.19 -1.35
N ILE A 71 -3.06 0.06 -0.72
CA ILE A 71 -1.77 -0.08 -1.41
C ILE A 71 -1.80 -1.27 -2.37
N MET A 72 -2.32 -2.42 -1.94
CA MET A 72 -2.41 -3.60 -2.81
C MET A 72 -3.30 -3.37 -4.02
N ARG A 73 -4.47 -2.74 -3.84
CA ARG A 73 -5.37 -2.40 -4.96
C ARG A 73 -4.71 -1.45 -5.95
N GLN A 74 -4.05 -0.41 -5.45
CA GLN A 74 -3.32 0.53 -6.30
C GLN A 74 -2.19 -0.14 -7.09
N ILE A 75 -1.47 -1.11 -6.49
CA ILE A 75 -0.46 -1.88 -7.23
C ILE A 75 -1.10 -2.80 -8.27
N ASP A 76 -2.21 -3.45 -7.94
CA ASP A 76 -2.93 -4.36 -8.84
C ASP A 76 -3.41 -3.63 -10.11
N ASP A 77 -3.98 -2.43 -9.94
CA ASP A 77 -4.42 -1.56 -11.04
C ASP A 77 -3.29 -1.18 -12.01
N LEU A 78 -2.02 -1.19 -11.55
CA LEU A 78 -0.88 -0.84 -12.40
C LEU A 78 -0.48 -1.95 -13.38
N TRP A 79 -0.85 -3.20 -13.11
CA TRP A 79 -0.41 -4.32 -13.95
C TRP A 79 -0.95 -4.23 -15.37
N GLU A 80 -2.20 -3.77 -15.55
CA GLU A 80 -2.77 -3.60 -16.89
C GLU A 80 -1.94 -2.59 -17.72
N TYR A 81 -1.59 -1.45 -17.13
CA TYR A 81 -0.79 -0.42 -17.81
C TYR A 81 0.62 -0.91 -18.14
N LEU A 82 1.25 -1.68 -17.25
CA LEU A 82 2.58 -2.25 -17.47
C LEU A 82 2.57 -3.33 -18.55
N GLN A 83 1.54 -4.18 -18.60
CA GLN A 83 1.35 -5.16 -19.66
C GLN A 83 1.18 -4.48 -21.02
N ARG A 84 0.42 -3.39 -21.07
CA ARG A 84 0.24 -2.56 -22.29
C ARG A 84 1.51 -1.82 -22.70
N LEU A 85 2.35 -1.42 -21.73
CA LEU A 85 3.64 -0.77 -21.99
C LEU A 85 4.72 -1.75 -22.50
N ALA A 86 4.66 -3.01 -22.09
CA ALA A 86 5.67 -4.03 -22.38
C ALA A 86 6.04 -4.21 -23.87
N PRO A 87 5.13 -4.12 -24.86
CA PRO A 87 5.51 -4.15 -26.27
C PRO A 87 5.95 -2.78 -26.85
N LEU A 88 5.71 -1.67 -26.14
CA LEU A 88 5.83 -0.31 -26.68
C LEU A 88 7.02 0.48 -26.12
N PHE A 89 7.59 0.03 -24.99
CA PHE A 89 8.63 0.77 -24.29
C PHE A 89 9.93 0.87 -25.09
N ASN A 90 10.76 1.85 -24.73
CA ASN A 90 12.09 1.99 -25.32
C ASN A 90 12.99 0.83 -24.93
N ILE A 91 13.38 -0.02 -25.87
CA ILE A 91 14.25 -1.17 -25.60
C ILE A 91 15.57 -0.77 -24.92
N ASN A 92 16.06 0.45 -25.16
CA ASN A 92 17.25 0.97 -24.51
C ASN A 92 17.05 1.24 -23.00
N THR A 93 15.80 1.35 -22.53
CA THR A 93 15.42 1.48 -21.11
C THR A 93 14.87 0.16 -20.53
N LYS A 94 15.21 -0.99 -21.14
CA LYS A 94 14.75 -2.31 -20.69
C LYS A 94 15.14 -2.61 -19.24
N ALA A 95 16.36 -2.22 -18.84
CA ALA A 95 16.80 -2.41 -17.47
C ALA A 95 15.86 -1.67 -16.49
N ASP A 96 15.58 -0.39 -16.75
CA ASP A 96 14.70 0.43 -15.90
C ASP A 96 13.28 -0.16 -15.82
N PHE A 97 12.73 -0.60 -16.95
CA PHE A 97 11.41 -1.23 -17.01
C PHE A 97 11.33 -2.51 -16.16
N LEU A 98 12.32 -3.39 -16.29
CA LEU A 98 12.38 -4.64 -15.51
C LEU A 98 12.61 -4.39 -14.02
N VAL A 99 13.43 -3.40 -13.66
CA VAL A 99 13.62 -2.99 -12.26
C VAL A 99 12.30 -2.47 -11.69
N GLY A 100 11.59 -1.60 -12.41
CA GLY A 100 10.29 -1.07 -11.98
C GLY A 100 9.26 -2.16 -11.71
N ILE A 101 9.14 -3.15 -12.60
CA ILE A 101 8.26 -4.31 -12.41
C ILE A 101 8.64 -5.08 -11.13
N LYS A 102 9.93 -5.36 -10.93
CA LYS A 102 10.39 -6.10 -9.74
C LYS A 102 10.17 -5.33 -8.44
N CYS A 103 10.32 -4.00 -8.47
CA CYS A 103 9.98 -3.15 -7.32
C CYS A 103 8.49 -3.25 -6.96
N LEU A 104 7.59 -3.19 -7.96
CA LEU A 104 6.14 -3.32 -7.72
C LEU A 104 5.75 -4.71 -7.22
N GLU A 105 6.31 -5.78 -7.80
CA GLU A 105 6.09 -7.15 -7.34
C GLU A 105 6.54 -7.32 -5.88
N THR A 106 7.72 -6.80 -5.54
CA THR A 106 8.26 -6.85 -4.17
C THR A 106 7.40 -6.05 -3.21
N ALA A 107 6.90 -4.88 -3.63
CA ALA A 107 5.99 -4.07 -2.83
C ALA A 107 4.67 -4.82 -2.55
N ALA A 108 4.05 -5.43 -3.56
CA ALA A 108 2.85 -6.24 -3.39
C ALA A 108 3.07 -7.41 -2.42
N TYR A 109 4.18 -8.14 -2.58
CA TYR A 109 4.55 -9.22 -1.68
C TYR A 109 4.75 -8.72 -0.24
N GLY A 110 5.49 -7.63 -0.06
CA GLY A 110 5.74 -7.03 1.26
C GLY A 110 4.46 -6.59 1.96
N THR A 111 3.56 -5.92 1.23
CA THR A 111 2.26 -5.48 1.77
C THR A 111 1.37 -6.68 2.12
N CYS A 112 1.33 -7.72 1.28
CA CYS A 112 0.61 -8.95 1.57
C CYS A 112 1.12 -9.60 2.87
N LYS A 113 2.44 -9.71 3.05
CA LYS A 113 3.02 -10.24 4.31
C LYS A 113 2.72 -9.38 5.52
N ARG A 114 2.70 -8.06 5.40
CA ARG A 114 2.26 -7.18 6.49
C ARG A 114 0.81 -7.48 6.87
N ILE A 115 -0.10 -7.56 5.91
CA ILE A 115 -1.52 -7.89 6.17
C ILE A 115 -1.65 -9.26 6.86
N GLU A 116 -0.97 -10.29 6.36
CA GLU A 116 -0.97 -11.62 6.99
C GLU A 116 -0.51 -11.56 8.46
N ILE A 117 0.57 -10.82 8.75
CA ILE A 117 1.11 -10.71 10.11
C ILE A 117 0.15 -9.94 11.02
N PHE A 118 -0.30 -8.76 10.60
CA PHE A 118 -1.06 -7.85 11.46
C PHE A 118 -2.54 -8.23 11.60
N SER A 119 -3.13 -8.91 10.61
CA SER A 119 -4.52 -9.39 10.70
C SER A 119 -4.74 -10.40 11.82
N SER A 120 -3.71 -11.18 12.19
CA SER A 120 -3.78 -12.12 13.31
C SER A 120 -3.95 -11.45 14.68
N SER A 121 -3.61 -10.16 14.78
CA SER A 121 -3.75 -9.34 16.00
C SER A 121 -5.09 -8.59 16.06
N LEU A 122 -5.92 -8.67 15.01
CA LEU A 122 -7.23 -8.05 14.99
C LEU A 122 -8.20 -8.86 15.88
N ILE A 123 -8.94 -8.18 16.75
CA ILE A 123 -9.91 -8.82 17.65
C ILE A 123 -11.32 -8.35 17.26
N GLU A 124 -12.30 -9.24 17.27
CA GLU A 124 -13.71 -8.84 17.21
C GLU A 124 -14.08 -8.13 18.52
N ILE A 125 -14.28 -6.81 18.45
CA ILE A 125 -14.85 -6.08 19.57
C ILE A 125 -16.35 -6.40 19.58
N THR A 126 -16.78 -7.22 20.53
CA THR A 126 -18.19 -7.38 20.88
C THR A 126 -18.55 -6.30 21.92
N ASP A 127 -19.65 -5.57 21.66
CA ASP A 127 -20.14 -4.45 22.49
C ASP A 127 -20.53 -4.87 23.91
#